data_AF-K1T2L2-F1
#
_entry.id   AF-K1T2L2-F1
#
_cell.length_a   1.000
_cell.length_b   1.000
_cell.length_c   1.000
_cell.angle_alpha   90.00
_cell.angle_beta   90.00
_cell.angle_gamma   90.00
#
_symmetry.space_group_name_H-M   'P 1'
#
loop_
_entity.id
_entity.type
_entity.pdbx_description
1 polymer ?
#
loop_
_entity_poly.entity_id
_entity_poly.type
_entity_poly.pdbx_seq_one_letter_code
_entity_poly.pdbx_strand_id
1 'polypeptide(L)' 'MEQENILGKEKIGKLILKFSIPCIVSMLVNSLYNIVDQIFIGQGVGTLGNGATNVVFPLVMIGLAFSLMFGDGAS' A
#
# COMPACT_ATOMS: atom_id res chain seq x y z
N MET A 1 19.38 -25.63 5.92
CA MET A 1 19.92 -24.92 4.74
C MET A 1 19.95 -23.45 5.12
N GLU A 2 21.14 -22.87 5.33
CA GLU A 2 21.25 -21.43 5.58
C GLU A 2 20.66 -20.67 4.40
N GLN A 3 19.69 -19.79 4.65
CA GLN A 3 19.26 -18.84 3.63
C GLN A 3 20.39 -17.84 3.44
N GLU A 4 21.03 -17.85 2.28
CA GLU A 4 22.05 -16.85 1.95
C GLU A 4 21.44 -15.44 1.91
N ASN A 5 22.10 -14.49 2.59
CA ASN A 5 21.71 -13.08 2.57
C ASN A 5 22.05 -12.44 1.21
N ILE A 6 21.03 -12.33 0.35
CA ILE A 6 21.14 -11.78 -1.00
C ILE A 6 21.40 -10.26 -1.01
N LEU A 7 21.03 -9.54 0.04
CA LEU A 7 21.07 -8.06 0.06
C LEU A 7 22.51 -7.54 0.05
N GLY A 8 23.44 -8.26 0.69
CA GLY A 8 24.86 -7.88 0.76
C GLY A 8 25.74 -8.42 -0.37
N LYS A 9 25.23 -9.30 -1.23
CA LYS A 9 26.02 -10.00 -2.27
C LYS A 9 25.55 -9.73 -3.71
N GLU A 10 24.26 -9.51 -3.94
CA GLU A 10 23.72 -9.33 -5.30
C GLU A 10 23.93 -7.91 -5.83
N LYS A 11 23.90 -7.77 -7.17
CA LYS A 11 23.99 -6.46 -7.81
C LYS A 11 22.76 -5.62 -7.47
N ILE A 12 22.98 -4.36 -7.09
CA ILE A 12 21.92 -3.40 -6.71
C ILE A 12 20.79 -3.34 -7.76
N GLY A 13 21.10 -3.25 -9.05
CA GLY A 13 20.07 -3.19 -10.10
C GLY A 13 19.17 -4.43 -10.16
N LYS A 14 19.71 -5.62 -9.88
CA LYS A 14 18.93 -6.87 -9.81
C LYS A 14 18.03 -6.88 -8.58
N LEU A 15 18.52 -6.39 -7.44
CA LEU A 15 17.74 -6.26 -6.21
C LEU A 15 16.59 -5.25 -6.37
N ILE A 16 16.87 -4.07 -6.94
CA ILE A 16 15.85 -3.06 -7.25
C ILE A 16 14.75 -3.66 -8.11
N LEU A 17 15.07 -4.31 -9.23
CA LEU A 17 14.04 -4.93 -10.07
C LEU A 17 13.26 -6.03 -9.33
N LYS A 18 13.95 -6.87 -8.54
CA LYS A 18 13.34 -7.96 -7.79
C LYS A 18 12.32 -7.49 -6.76
N PHE A 19 12.55 -6.36 -6.10
CA PHE A 19 11.65 -5.84 -5.05
C PHE A 19 10.70 -4.75 -5.54
N SER A 20 11.17 -3.85 -6.42
CA SER A 20 10.36 -2.73 -6.90
C SER A 20 9.23 -3.17 -7.83
N ILE A 21 9.43 -4.18 -8.69
CA ILE A 21 8.36 -4.66 -9.57
C ILE A 21 7.13 -5.14 -8.77
N PRO A 22 7.25 -6.11 -7.84
CA PRO A 22 6.10 -6.54 -7.05
C PRO A 22 5.55 -5.42 -6.17
N CYS A 23 6.40 -4.54 -5.62
CA CYS A 23 5.96 -3.38 -4.84
C CYS A 23 5.08 -2.42 -5.67
N ILE A 24 5.52 -2.05 -6.88
CA ILE A 24 4.76 -1.19 -7.78
C ILE A 24 3.43 -1.82 -8.15
N VAL A 25 3.41 -3.12 -8.47
CA VAL A 25 2.16 -3.83 -8.78
C VAL A 25 1.19 -3.78 -7.59
N SER A 26 1.66 -4.03 -6.37
CA SER A 26 0.84 -3.92 -5.16
C SER A 26 0.27 -2.51 -4.97
N MET A 27 1.09 -1.47 -5.18
CA MET A 27 0.65 -0.08 -5.08
C MET A 27 -0.38 0.30 -6.16
N LEU A 28 -0.24 -0.23 -7.37
CA LEU A 28 -1.20 -0.04 -8.46
C LEU A 28 -2.54 -0.70 -8.14
N VAL A 29 -2.53 -1.96 -7.68
CA VAL A 29 -3.75 -2.67 -7.28
C VAL A 29 -4.45 -1.96 -6.13
N ASN A 30 -3.71 -1.50 -5.11
CA ASN A 30 -4.27 -0.73 -4.02
C ASN A 30 -4.89 0.60 -4.49
N SER A 31 -4.23 1.31 -5.41
CA SER A 31 -4.77 2.54 -5.98
C SER A 31 -6.05 2.28 -6.77
N LEU A 32 -6.08 1.21 -7.56
CA LEU A 32 -7.28 0.80 -8.29
C LEU A 32 -8.43 0.44 -7.36
N TYR A 33 -8.16 -0.27 -6.25
CA TYR A 33 -9.15 -0.55 -5.22
C TYR A 33 -9.77 0.75 -4.67
N ASN A 34 -8.94 1.74 -4.32
CA ASN A 34 -9.43 3.03 -3.79
C ASN A 34 -10.27 3.81 -4.82
N ILE A 35 -9.88 3.79 -6.10
CA ILE A 35 -10.66 4.44 -7.18
C ILE A 35 -12.02 3.75 -7.34
N VAL A 36 -12.00 2.42 -7.42
CA VAL A 36 -13.22 1.62 -7.60
C VAL A 36 -14.16 1.81 -6.41
N ASP A 37 -13.65 1.74 -5.18
CA ASP A 37 -14.40 1.99 -3.95
C ASP A 37 -15.11 3.35 -3.99
N GLN A 38 -14.39 4.44 -4.31
CA GLN A 38 -14.97 5.78 -4.40
C GLN A 38 -16.00 5.93 -5.53
N ILE A 39 -15.87 5.19 -6.64
CA ILE A 39 -16.89 5.14 -7.70
C ILE A 39 -18.16 4.48 -7.18
N PHE A 40 -18.04 3.33 -6.52
CA PHE A 40 -19.19 2.59 -5.98
C PHE A 40 -19.88 3.37 -4.86
N ILE A 41 -19.14 4.00 -3.95
CA ILE A 41 -19.72 4.87 -2.92
C ILE A 41 -20.40 6.08 -3.57
N GLY A 42 -19.76 6.71 -4.56
CA GLY A 42 -20.33 7.82 -5.31
C GLY A 42 -21.62 7.46 -6.06
N GLN A 43 -21.73 6.24 -6.58
CA GLN A 43 -22.95 5.75 -7.25
C GLN A 43 -24.03 5.30 -6.27
N GLY A 44 -23.67 4.67 -5.15
CA GLY A 44 -24.61 4.09 -4.19
C GLY A 44 -25.12 5.05 -3.12
N VAL A 45 -24.24 5.91 -2.60
CA VAL A 45 -24.53 6.86 -1.49
C VAL A 45 -24.45 8.31 -1.97
N GLY A 46 -23.75 8.59 -3.07
CA GLY A 46 -23.59 9.93 -3.60
C GLY A 46 -22.46 10.71 -2.91
N THR A 47 -22.46 12.02 -3.13
CA THR A 47 -21.41 12.92 -2.64
C THR A 47 -21.29 12.95 -1.11
N LEU A 48 -22.38 12.71 -0.38
CA LEU A 48 -22.37 12.59 1.08
C LEU A 48 -21.55 11.38 1.55
N GLY A 49 -21.60 10.26 0.82
CA GLY A 49 -20.80 9.07 1.14
C GLY A 49 -19.30 9.32 0.98
N ASN A 50 -18.91 9.92 -0.14
CA ASN A 50 -17.51 10.31 -0.38
C ASN A 50 -17.03 11.38 0.62
N GLY A 51 -17.93 12.30 1.01
CA GLY A 51 -17.67 13.28 2.07
C GLY A 51 -17.38 12.61 3.42
N ALA A 52 -18.18 11.62 3.80
CA ALA A 52 -18.01 10.89 5.04
C ALA A 52 -16.68 10.11 5.07
N THR A 53 -16.30 9.42 3.99
CA THR A 53 -15.00 8.71 3.92
C THR A 53 -13.82 9.67 4.03
N ASN A 54 -13.89 10.87 3.43
CA ASN A 54 -12.86 11.89 3.58
C ASN A 54 -12.72 12.39 5.01
N VAL A 55 -13.82 12.57 5.75
CA VAL A 55 -13.80 12.97 7.16
C VAL A 55 -13.17 11.89 8.05
N VAL A 56 -13.41 10.61 7.73
CA VAL A 56 -12.85 9.47 8.48
C VAL A 56 -11.39 9.17 8.10
N PHE A 57 -10.93 9.62 6.93
CA PHE A 57 -9.59 9.33 6.39
C PHE A 57 -8.42 9.57 7.37
N PRO A 58 -8.39 10.64 8.19
CA PRO A 58 -7.32 10.83 9.17
C PRO A 58 -7.20 9.68 10.18
N LEU A 59 -8.30 9.06 10.60
CA LEU A 59 -8.28 7.91 11.51
C LEU A 59 -7.70 6.67 10.83
N VAL A 60 -8.04 6.44 9.56
CA VAL A 60 -7.47 5.36 8.75
C VAL A 60 -5.96 5.55 8.61
N MET A 61 -5.51 6.79 8.40
CA MET A 61 -4.08 7.12 8.30
C MET A 61 -3.30 6.84 9.58
N ILE A 62 -3.89 7.07 10.76
CA ILE A 62 -3.25 6.70 12.03
C ILE A 62 -3.06 5.18 12.11
N GLY A 63 -4.07 4.39 11.75
CA GLY A 63 -3.96 2.93 11.71
C GLY A 63 -2.91 2.43 10.71
N LEU A 64 -2.86 3.05 9.52
CA LEU A 64 -1.83 2.79 8.51
C LEU A 64 -0.44 3.12 9.01
N ALA A 65 -0.26 4.24 9.72
CA ALA A 65 1.03 4.64 10.28
C ALA A 65 1.59 3.57 11.23
N PHE A 66 0.77 3.06 12.15
CA PHE A 66 1.18 1.95 13.02
C PHE A 66 1.47 0.67 12.24
N SER A 67 0.62 0.35 11.26
CA SER A 67 0.79 -0.85 10.42
C SER A 67 2.12 -0.83 9.66
N LEU A 68 2.49 0.32 9.08
CA LEU A 68 3.77 0.49 8.37
C LEU A 68 4.95 0.50 9.34
N MET A 69 4.81 1.13 10.52
CA MET A 69 5.87 1.15 11.54
C MET A 69 6.27 -0.26 11.97
N PHE A 70 5.29 -1.13 12.23
CA PHE A 70 5.57 -2.51 12.65
C PHE A 70 5.81 -3.47 11.47
N GLY A 71 5.16 -3.25 10.33
CA GLY A 71 5.28 -4.11 9.16
C GLY A 71 6.59 -3.92 8.41
N ASP A 72 6.86 -2.68 7.98
CA ASP A 72 8.04 -2.35 7.17
C ASP A 72 9.23 -1.96 8.06
N GLY A 73 8.98 -1.27 9.18
CA GLY A 73 10.03 -0.71 10.03
C GLY A 73 10.75 -1.70 10.96
N ALA A 74 10.20 -2.90 11.16
CA ALA A 74 10.77 -3.91 12.07
C ALA A 74 11.74 -4.89 11.40
N SER A 75 12.03 -4.74 10.10
CA SER A 75 12.89 -5.64 9.32
C SER A 75 14.38 -5.29 9.36
#